data_AF-A0A9W4T9C4-F1
#
_entry.id   AF-A0A9W4T9C4-F1
#
_cell.length_a   1.000
_cell.length_b   1.000
_cell.length_c   1.000
_cell.angle_alpha   90.00
_cell.angle_beta   90.00
_cell.angle_gamma   90.00
#
_symmetry.space_group_name_H-M   'P 1'
#
loop_
_entity.id
_entity.type
_entity.pdbx_description
1 polymer ?
#
loop_
_entity_poly.entity_id
_entity_poly.type
_entity_poly.pdbx_seq_one_letter_code
_entity_poly.pdbx_strand_id
1 'polypeptide(L)'
;QTEKENIENNEWNIKEDIHKYHDKNTKISVTLNIEDKVLYFEAAKDKTHSGKLDQKWKGPYYIHQLLLNGSYKIKELDGRVLRTS
;
A
#
# COMPACT_ATOMS: atom_id res chain seq x y z
N GLN A 1 -41.75 -10.62 -7.22
CA GLN A 1 -40.34 -10.19 -7.18
C GLN A 1 -39.99 -9.66 -8.55
N THR A 2 -39.68 -8.36 -8.63
CA THR A 2 -39.57 -7.59 -9.88
C THR A 2 -38.14 -7.58 -10.39
N GLU A 3 -37.96 -7.37 -11.70
CA GLU A 3 -36.64 -7.29 -12.37
C GLU A 3 -35.67 -6.31 -11.68
N LYS A 4 -36.19 -5.27 -11.03
CA LYS A 4 -35.40 -4.30 -10.25
C LYS A 4 -34.69 -4.93 -9.06
N GLU A 5 -35.36 -5.79 -8.30
CA GLU A 5 -34.75 -6.51 -7.16
C GLU A 5 -33.65 -7.46 -7.67
N ASN A 6 -33.82 -8.07 -8.84
CA ASN A 6 -32.81 -8.96 -9.43
C ASN A 6 -31.56 -8.20 -9.89
N ILE A 7 -31.73 -7.01 -10.47
CA ILE A 7 -30.61 -6.13 -10.87
C ILE A 7 -29.85 -5.65 -9.63
N GLU A 8 -30.57 -5.20 -8.60
CA GLU A 8 -29.96 -4.68 -7.37
C GLU A 8 -29.20 -5.78 -6.61
N ASN A 9 -29.75 -7.00 -6.55
CA ASN A 9 -29.05 -8.15 -5.98
C ASN A 9 -27.78 -8.52 -6.79
N ASN A 10 -27.83 -8.44 -8.12
CA ASN A 10 -26.65 -8.68 -8.95
C ASN A 10 -25.56 -7.62 -8.73
N GLU A 11 -25.94 -6.34 -8.64
CA GLU A 11 -25.00 -5.26 -8.33
C GLU A 11 -24.33 -5.41 -6.96
N TRP A 12 -25.08 -5.87 -5.94
CA TRP A 12 -24.54 -6.17 -4.62
C TRP A 12 -23.54 -7.32 -4.63
N ASN A 13 -23.86 -8.41 -5.32
CA ASN A 13 -22.95 -9.56 -5.45
C ASN A 13 -21.65 -9.18 -6.18
N ILE A 14 -21.73 -8.37 -7.24
CA ILE A 14 -20.55 -7.86 -7.95
C ILE A 14 -19.67 -7.00 -7.04
N LYS A 15 -20.28 -6.10 -6.25
CA LYS A 15 -19.56 -5.27 -5.28
C LYS A 15 -18.86 -6.10 -4.21
N GLU A 16 -19.53 -7.12 -3.67
CA GLU A 16 -18.94 -8.03 -2.70
C GLU A 16 -17.78 -8.84 -3.28
N ASP A 17 -17.90 -9.35 -4.50
CA ASP A 17 -16.85 -10.14 -5.13
C ASP A 17 -15.61 -9.30 -5.46
N ILE A 18 -15.80 -8.05 -5.89
CA ILE A 18 -14.71 -7.08 -6.06
C ILE A 18 -14.02 -6.81 -4.71
N HIS A 19 -14.78 -6.59 -3.64
CA HIS A 19 -14.24 -6.38 -2.30
C HIS A 19 -13.41 -7.60 -1.84
N LYS A 20 -13.98 -8.80 -1.94
CA LYS A 20 -13.32 -10.07 -1.59
C LYS A 20 -12.05 -10.30 -2.42
N TYR A 21 -12.04 -9.94 -3.70
CA TYR A 21 -10.86 -10.07 -4.56
C TYR A 21 -9.75 -9.09 -4.17
N HIS A 22 -10.09 -7.83 -3.90
CA HIS A 22 -9.14 -6.82 -3.41
C HIS A 22 -8.56 -7.19 -2.04
N ASP A 23 -9.36 -7.74 -1.13
CA ASP A 23 -8.90 -8.22 0.18
C ASP A 23 -7.93 -9.41 0.05
N LYS A 24 -8.16 -10.31 -0.92
CA LYS A 24 -7.29 -11.47 -1.17
C LYS A 24 -5.94 -11.08 -1.77
N ASN A 25 -5.92 -10.10 -2.68
CA ASN A 25 -4.71 -9.70 -3.43
C ASN A 25 -3.89 -8.58 -2.78
N THR A 26 -4.40 -7.91 -1.74
CA THR A 26 -3.64 -6.91 -0.97
C THR A 26 -2.57 -7.54 -0.07
N LYS A 27 -2.60 -8.86 0.13
CA LYS A 27 -1.60 -9.61 0.90
C LYS A 27 -0.44 -10.08 0.03
N ILE A 28 0.31 -9.14 -0.55
CA ILE A 28 1.71 -9.46 -0.90
C ILE A 28 2.46 -9.56 0.44
N SER A 29 2.53 -10.76 1.00
CA SER A 29 3.21 -11.04 2.27
C SER A 29 4.72 -11.13 2.05
N VAL A 30 5.35 -10.03 1.63
CA VAL A 30 6.81 -9.93 1.76
C VAL A 30 7.09 -9.56 3.20
N THR A 31 7.57 -10.54 3.96
CA THR A 31 8.08 -10.31 5.32
C THR A 31 9.40 -9.58 5.21
N LEU A 32 9.44 -8.34 5.71
CA LEU A 32 10.65 -7.53 5.74
C LEU A 32 11.31 -7.63 7.11
N ASN A 33 12.64 -7.71 7.11
CA ASN A 33 13.48 -7.83 8.29
C ASN A 33 14.30 -6.56 8.55
N ILE A 34 14.85 -6.44 9.77
CA ILE A 34 15.78 -5.36 10.12
C ILE A 34 17.02 -5.45 9.21
N GLU A 35 17.55 -4.31 8.78
CA GLU A 35 18.62 -4.15 7.78
C GLU A 35 18.24 -4.51 6.33
N ASP A 36 16.99 -4.87 6.04
CA ASP A 36 16.55 -4.98 4.65
C ASP A 36 16.58 -3.60 3.97
N LYS A 37 17.09 -3.58 2.73
CA LYS A 37 17.13 -2.39 1.89
C LYS A 37 15.80 -2.22 1.16
N VAL A 38 15.17 -1.06 1.35
CA VAL A 38 13.83 -0.75 0.82
C VAL A 38 13.78 0.63 0.17
N LEU A 39 12.79 0.83 -0.70
CA LEU A 39 12.44 2.13 -1.27
C LEU A 39 11.17 2.65 -0.60
N TYR A 40 11.08 3.96 -0.36
CA TYR A 40 9.88 4.58 0.18
C TYR A 40 8.96 5.07 -0.95
N PHE A 41 7.71 4.63 -0.96
CA PHE A 41 6.73 5.04 -1.97
C PHE A 41 5.98 6.31 -1.56
N GLU A 42 6.06 7.34 -2.39
CA GLU A 42 5.33 8.61 -2.18
C GLU A 42 3.94 8.57 -2.82
N ALA A 43 2.98 7.98 -2.11
CA ALA A 43 1.60 7.83 -2.59
C ALA A 43 0.92 9.15 -3.03
N ALA A 44 1.32 10.29 -2.46
CA ALA A 44 0.80 11.60 -2.84
C ALA A 44 1.12 11.97 -4.29
N LYS A 45 2.31 11.62 -4.80
CA LYS A 45 2.74 11.90 -6.17
C LYS A 45 2.09 10.99 -7.21
N ASP A 46 1.64 9.81 -6.79
CA ASP A 46 0.98 8.86 -7.67
C ASP A 46 -0.43 9.30 -8.08
N LYS A 47 -1.14 9.97 -7.16
CA LYS A 47 -2.55 10.40 -7.35
C LYS A 47 -2.70 11.66 -8.20
N THR A 48 -1.63 12.37 -8.50
CA THR A 48 -1.65 13.63 -9.24
C THR A 48 -1.33 13.44 -10.72
N HIS A 49 -2.23 13.83 -11.62
CA HIS A 49 -2.02 13.74 -13.07
C HIS A 49 -0.91 14.66 -13.61
N SER A 50 -0.49 15.66 -12.83
CA SER A 50 0.56 16.61 -13.19
C SER A 50 1.98 16.05 -13.05
N GLY A 51 2.18 14.98 -12.29
CA GLY A 51 3.49 14.38 -11.99
C GLY A 51 3.90 13.25 -12.93
N LYS A 52 3.51 13.31 -14.21
CA LYS A 52 3.94 12.29 -15.19
C LYS A 52 5.47 12.30 -15.28
N LEU A 53 6.09 11.13 -15.11
CA LEU A 53 7.55 10.90 -15.06
C LEU A 53 8.26 11.33 -13.76
N ASP A 54 7.54 11.85 -12.76
CA ASP A 54 8.17 12.15 -11.48
C ASP A 54 8.61 10.88 -10.74
N GLN A 55 9.74 10.99 -10.03
CA GLN A 55 10.23 9.92 -9.17
C GLN A 55 9.28 9.72 -7.98
N LYS A 56 8.56 8.58 -7.98
CA LYS A 56 7.61 8.16 -6.94
C LYS A 56 8.27 7.38 -5.80
N TRP A 57 9.47 6.86 -6.03
CA TRP A 57 10.23 6.06 -5.08
C TRP A 57 11.42 6.87 -4.56
N LYS A 58 11.43 7.14 -3.26
CA LYS A 58 12.54 7.82 -2.60
C LYS A 58 13.53 6.82 -2.04
N GLY A 59 14.80 7.14 -2.25
CA GLY A 59 15.97 6.67 -1.51
C GLY A 59 16.16 5.15 -1.46
N PRO A 60 17.38 4.67 -1.22
CA PRO A 60 17.57 3.42 -0.52
C PRO A 60 17.52 3.70 1.00
N TYR A 61 16.68 2.99 1.71
CA TYR A 61 16.61 3.03 3.18
C TYR A 61 16.85 1.64 3.75
N TYR A 62 17.19 1.60 5.03
CA TYR A 62 17.21 0.36 5.80
C TYR A 62 16.06 0.32 6.78
N ILE A 63 15.48 -0.86 6.99
CA ILE A 63 14.56 -1.07 8.10
C ILE A 63 15.34 -1.03 9.41
N HIS A 64 14.97 -0.08 10.25
CA HIS A 64 15.56 0.08 11.58
C HIS A 64 14.77 -0.67 12.65
N GLN A 65 13.43 -0.69 12.53
CA GLN A 65 12.57 -1.31 13.54
C GLN A 65 11.28 -1.84 12.91
N LEU A 66 10.90 -3.07 13.30
CA LEU A 66 9.57 -3.64 13.04
C LEU A 66 8.58 -3.07 14.08
N LEU A 67 7.46 -2.53 13.62
CA LEU A 67 6.37 -2.06 14.48
C LEU A 67 5.14 -2.97 14.33
N LEU A 68 4.09 -2.72 15.12
CA LEU A 68 2.84 -3.47 14.99
C LEU A 68 2.15 -3.20 13.64
N ASN A 69 1.35 -4.18 13.21
CA ASN A 69 0.43 -4.06 12.07
C ASN A 69 1.11 -3.76 10.72
N GLY A 70 2.34 -4.25 10.52
CA GLY A 70 3.06 -4.09 9.24
C GLY A 70 3.61 -2.69 9.02
N SER A 71 3.77 -1.90 10.08
CA SER A 71 4.49 -0.63 10.02
C SER A 71 5.97 -0.82 10.35
N TYR A 72 6.82 0.06 9.80
CA TYR A 72 8.27 -0.04 9.93
C TYR A 72 8.86 1.35 10.18
N LYS A 73 9.88 1.44 11.04
CA LYS A 73 10.78 2.61 11.04
C LYS A 73 11.92 2.35 10.08
N ILE A 74 12.27 3.36 9.31
CA ILE A 74 13.37 3.31 8.35
C ILE A 74 14.47 4.31 8.72
N LYS A 75 15.70 4.00 8.35
CA LYS A 75 16.89 4.85 8.50
C LYS A 75 17.56 5.08 7.15
N GLU A 76 18.17 6.24 7.02
CA GLU A 76 19.06 6.58 5.89
C GLU A 76 20.32 5.70 5.92
N LEU A 77 21.05 5.67 4.80
CA LEU A 77 22.27 4.86 4.67
C LEU A 77 23.39 5.30 5.64
N ASP A 78 23.36 6.56 6.07
CA ASP A 78 24.27 7.13 7.07
C ASP A 78 23.87 6.78 8.52
N GLY A 79 22.76 6.06 8.71
CA GLY A 79 22.25 5.64 10.01
C GLY A 79 21.24 6.60 10.64
N ARG A 80 20.90 7.73 10.00
CA ARG A 80 19.90 8.66 10.53
C ARG A 80 18.49 8.05 10.46
N VAL A 81 17.84 7.90 11.62
CA VAL A 81 16.46 7.39 11.69
C VAL A 81 15.48 8.48 11.30
N LEU A 82 14.59 8.17 10.36
CA LEU A 82 13.52 9.07 9.93
C LEU A 82 12.44 9.16 11.01
N ARG A 83 12.14 10.37 11.46
CA ARG A 83 11.03 10.64 12.38
C ARG A 83 9.75 10.88 11.58
N THR A 84 8.70 10.17 11.94
CA THR A 84 7.33 10.51 11.56
C THR A 84 6.85 11.57 12.55
N SER A 85 6.49 12.77 12.05
CA SER A 85 5.90 13.84 12.87
C SER A 85 4.41 13.63 13.08
#